data_AF-A0A9E2CLS7-F1
#
_entry.id   AF-A0A9E2CLS7-F1
#
_cell.length_a   1.000
_cell.length_b   1.000
_cell.length_c   1.000
_cell.angle_alpha   90.00
_cell.angle_beta   90.00
_cell.angle_gamma   90.00
#
_symmetry.space_group_name_H-M   'P 1'
#
loop_
_entity.id
_entity.type
_entity.pdbx_description
1 polymer ?
#
loop_
_entity_poly.entity_id
_entity_poly.type
_entity_poly.pdbx_seq_one_letter_code
_entity_poly.pdbx_strand_id
1 'polypeptide(L)'
;RVEEDGDADLNRLDVVDILSLSPRDAFFKPLSWSIQTGVDRQWTGGSEHRVAQVNGGIGATRTLGAGNLLYGLTTARLEYNHGYAAPAQPAVGLRAGLLLNAGPLTFNGEVATEKFANGETRTRVVLGNNLYLSRQQALHLELQWRNQQPEHKTAIGLRYQYYY
;
A
#
# COMPACT_ATOMS: atom_id res chain seq x y z
N ARG A 1 -12.73 -16.76 -3.14
CA ARG A 1 -13.83 -17.74 -3.00
C ARG A 1 -14.82 -17.37 -4.08
N VAL A 2 -15.05 -18.26 -5.05
CA VAL A 2 -16.04 -18.06 -6.10
C VAL A 2 -17.26 -18.83 -5.65
N GLU A 3 -18.34 -18.14 -5.29
CA GLU A 3 -19.63 -18.76 -5.02
C GLU A 3 -20.39 -18.86 -6.37
N GLU A 4 -21.09 -19.97 -6.55
CA GLU A 4 -21.83 -20.34 -7.77
C GLU A 4 -23.06 -19.43 -7.97
N ASP A 5 -22.81 -18.21 -8.42
CA ASP A 5 -23.70 -17.41 -9.23
C ASP A 5 -22.79 -16.49 -10.03
N GLY A 6 -23.07 -16.25 -11.32
CA GLY A 6 -22.14 -15.64 -12.28
C GLY A 6 -21.69 -14.19 -12.02
N ASP A 7 -21.73 -13.68 -10.78
CA ASP A 7 -21.15 -12.41 -10.38
C ASP A 7 -19.72 -12.64 -9.87
N ALA A 8 -18.74 -12.26 -10.68
CA ALA A 8 -17.35 -12.26 -10.26
C ALA A 8 -17.19 -11.27 -9.09
N ASP A 9 -17.12 -11.78 -7.85
CA ASP A 9 -16.87 -10.96 -6.66
C ASP A 9 -15.43 -10.43 -6.67
N LEU A 10 -15.27 -9.29 -7.33
CA LEU A 10 -14.02 -8.60 -7.51
C LEU A 10 -13.69 -7.83 -6.23
N ASN A 11 -12.96 -8.46 -5.31
CA ASN A 11 -12.55 -7.86 -4.04
C ASN A 11 -11.69 -6.61 -4.20
N ARG A 12 -10.85 -6.57 -5.24
CA ARG A 12 -9.98 -5.44 -5.59
C ARG A 12 -9.47 -5.58 -7.02
N LEU A 13 -9.41 -4.47 -7.74
CA LEU A 13 -8.82 -4.36 -9.07
C LEU A 13 -7.86 -3.18 -9.09
N ASP A 14 -6.57 -3.45 -9.22
CA ASP A 14 -5.57 -2.43 -9.50
C ASP A 14 -5.30 -2.46 -11.02
N VAL A 15 -5.57 -1.34 -11.70
CA VAL A 15 -5.33 -1.19 -13.15
C VAL A 15 -3.90 -0.75 -13.41
N VAL A 16 -3.39 0.16 -12.57
CA VAL A 16 -2.00 0.63 -12.60
C VAL A 16 -1.55 0.72 -11.15
N ASP A 17 -0.40 0.14 -10.84
CA ASP A 17 0.28 0.30 -9.55
C ASP A 17 1.79 0.34 -9.79
N ILE A 18 2.34 1.54 -9.81
CA ILE A 18 3.76 1.79 -10.06
C ILE A 18 4.32 2.55 -8.86
N LEU A 19 5.39 2.01 -8.30
CA LEU A 19 6.23 2.68 -7.31
C LEU A 19 7.67 2.70 -7.81
N SER A 20 8.11 3.86 -8.29
CA SER A 20 9.48 4.08 -8.75
C SER A 20 10.28 4.75 -7.64
N LEU A 21 11.09 3.96 -6.95
CA LEU A 21 12.03 4.45 -5.94
C LEU A 21 13.39 4.66 -6.58
N SER A 22 13.83 5.91 -6.68
CA SER A 22 15.12 6.26 -7.27
C SER A 22 16.00 6.88 -6.18
N PRO A 23 16.89 6.09 -5.55
CA PRO A 23 17.73 6.58 -4.48
C PRO A 23 18.62 7.72 -4.95
N ARG A 24 18.67 8.80 -4.17
CA ARG A 24 19.54 9.94 -4.46
C ARG A 24 20.94 9.71 -3.88
N ASP A 25 21.96 10.03 -4.66
CA ASP A 25 23.35 10.09 -4.24
C ASP A 25 23.91 11.53 -4.37
N ALA A 26 25.22 11.72 -4.17
CA ALA A 26 25.84 13.04 -4.22
C ALA A 26 25.79 13.69 -5.62
N PHE A 27 25.66 12.90 -6.68
CA PHE A 27 25.74 13.31 -8.09
C PHE A 27 24.38 13.24 -8.80
N PHE A 28 23.55 12.26 -8.48
CA PHE A 28 22.24 12.02 -9.08
C PHE A 28 21.12 12.20 -8.05
N LYS A 29 20.18 13.11 -8.35
CA LYS A 29 19.03 13.43 -7.48
C LYS A 29 17.69 13.11 -8.16
N PRO A 30 17.47 11.87 -8.64
CA PRO A 30 16.22 11.52 -9.31
C PRO A 30 15.02 11.68 -8.38
N LEU A 31 13.86 11.94 -8.98
CA LEU A 31 12.59 12.05 -8.27
C LEU A 31 12.00 10.64 -8.08
N SER A 32 11.67 10.28 -6.85
CA SER A 32 10.86 9.08 -6.59
C SER A 32 9.39 9.43 -6.80
N TRP A 33 8.64 8.54 -7.42
CA TRP A 33 7.24 8.79 -7.73
C TRP A 33 6.42 7.51 -7.66
N SER A 34 5.11 7.67 -7.50
CA SER A 34 4.16 6.57 -7.53
C SER A 34 2.89 6.99 -8.24
N ILE A 35 2.24 6.04 -8.91
CA ILE A 35 0.88 6.19 -9.39
C ILE A 35 0.14 4.89 -9.14
N GLN A 36 -1.06 5.01 -8.61
CA GLN A 36 -1.96 3.89 -8.37
C GLN A 36 -3.35 4.27 -8.85
N THR A 37 -3.99 3.40 -9.63
CA THR A 37 -5.38 3.53 -10.06
C THR A 37 -6.09 2.21 -9.93
N GLY A 38 -7.30 2.20 -9.40
CA GLY A 38 -8.04 0.97 -9.24
C GLY A 38 -9.43 1.15 -8.66
N VAL A 39 -10.09 0.02 -8.46
CA VAL A 39 -11.36 -0.10 -7.76
C VAL A 39 -11.16 -1.00 -6.55
N ASP A 40 -11.51 -0.52 -5.37
CA ASP A 40 -11.47 -1.29 -4.13
C ASP A 40 -12.81 -1.24 -3.40
N ARG A 41 -13.01 -2.12 -2.42
CA ARG A 41 -14.14 -2.05 -1.50
C ARG A 41 -13.73 -1.28 -0.25
N GLN A 42 -14.52 -0.29 0.14
CA GLN A 42 -14.31 0.51 1.35
C GLN A 42 -15.58 0.53 2.17
N TRP A 43 -15.44 0.42 3.50
CA TRP A 43 -16.55 0.64 4.41
C TRP A 43 -16.77 2.14 4.57
N THR A 44 -17.98 2.62 4.31
CA THR A 44 -18.33 4.04 4.38
C THR A 44 -19.80 4.16 4.73
N GLY A 45 -20.15 5.02 5.70
CA GLY A 45 -21.56 5.25 6.04
C GLY A 45 -22.32 4.04 6.58
N GLY A 46 -21.62 3.05 7.15
CA GLY A 46 -22.24 1.85 7.72
C GLY A 46 -22.46 0.69 6.74
N SER A 47 -22.01 0.82 5.49
CA SER A 47 -22.03 -0.27 4.51
C SER A 47 -20.79 -0.26 3.61
N GLU A 48 -20.58 -1.37 2.90
CA GLU A 48 -19.47 -1.52 1.97
C GLU A 48 -19.82 -0.95 0.60
N HIS A 49 -18.94 -0.08 0.09
CA HIS A 49 -19.09 0.58 -1.20
C HIS A 49 -17.92 0.20 -2.11
N ARG A 50 -18.19 0.05 -3.40
CA ARG A 50 -17.15 -0.02 -4.43
C ARG A 50 -16.68 1.40 -4.71
N VAL A 51 -15.36 1.57 -4.68
CA VAL A 51 -14.71 2.87 -4.69
C VAL A 51 -13.68 2.87 -5.79
N ALA A 52 -13.83 3.80 -6.73
CA ALA A 52 -12.80 4.05 -7.73
C ALA A 52 -11.83 5.09 -7.19
N GLN A 53 -10.53 4.90 -7.43
CA GLN A 53 -9.52 5.80 -6.93
C GLN A 53 -8.35 5.97 -7.89
N VAL A 54 -7.79 7.18 -7.88
CA VAL A 54 -6.48 7.49 -8.44
C VAL A 54 -5.65 8.16 -7.36
N ASN A 55 -4.41 7.69 -7.20
CA ASN A 55 -3.46 8.19 -6.22
C ASN A 55 -2.12 8.41 -6.90
N GLY A 56 -1.59 9.62 -6.79
CA GLY A 56 -0.27 9.99 -7.27
C GLY A 56 0.62 10.41 -6.11
N GLY A 57 1.90 10.06 -6.17
CA GLY A 57 2.87 10.45 -5.15
C GLY A 57 4.18 10.89 -5.77
N ILE A 58 4.83 11.86 -5.14
CA ILE A 58 6.19 12.31 -5.50
C ILE A 58 7.01 12.49 -4.23
N GLY A 59 8.32 12.29 -4.33
CA GLY A 59 9.21 12.47 -3.20
C GLY A 59 10.62 12.01 -3.47
N ALA A 60 11.24 11.43 -2.44
CA ALA A 60 12.65 11.09 -2.47
C ALA A 60 12.91 9.76 -1.77
N THR A 61 13.90 9.06 -2.28
CA THR A 61 14.48 7.87 -1.67
C THR A 61 15.94 8.13 -1.33
N ARG A 62 16.41 7.59 -0.21
CA ARG A 62 17.82 7.59 0.18
C ARG A 62 18.26 6.17 0.52
N THR A 63 19.51 5.86 0.20
CA THR A 63 20.17 4.64 0.67
C THR A 63 20.62 4.83 2.12
N LEU A 64 20.36 3.86 3.00
CA LEU A 64 20.87 3.85 4.37
C LEU A 64 22.17 3.03 4.53
N GLY A 65 22.70 2.50 3.43
CA GLY A 65 23.84 1.58 3.41
C GLY A 65 23.41 0.12 3.29
N ALA A 66 24.33 -0.75 2.81
CA ALA A 66 24.08 -2.18 2.62
C ALA A 66 22.83 -2.53 1.77
N GLY A 67 22.48 -1.68 0.81
CA GLY A 67 21.29 -1.88 -0.04
C GLY A 67 19.95 -1.52 0.63
N ASN A 68 19.97 -0.99 1.85
CA ASN A 68 18.78 -0.53 2.56
C ASN A 68 18.27 0.79 1.99
N LEU A 69 16.95 0.95 1.87
CA LEU A 69 16.31 2.13 1.33
C LEU A 69 15.32 2.73 2.33
N LEU A 70 15.34 4.05 2.45
CA LEU A 70 14.31 4.83 3.12
C LEU A 70 13.70 5.78 2.09
N TYR A 71 12.38 5.84 2.02
CA TYR A 71 11.70 6.75 1.12
C TYR A 71 10.55 7.46 1.81
N GLY A 72 10.25 8.65 1.29
CA GLY A 72 9.11 9.46 1.69
C GLY A 72 8.52 10.13 0.47
N LEU A 73 7.20 10.03 0.34
CA LEU A 73 6.40 10.61 -0.73
C LEU A 73 5.29 11.46 -0.12
N THR A 74 5.04 12.61 -0.73
CA THR A 74 3.79 13.34 -0.57
C THR A 74 2.81 12.80 -1.60
N THR A 75 1.58 12.49 -1.19
CA THR A 75 0.57 11.88 -2.04
C THR A 75 -0.65 12.78 -2.22
N ALA A 76 -1.31 12.63 -3.35
CA ALA A 76 -2.60 13.22 -3.66
C ALA A 76 -3.49 12.14 -4.26
N ARG A 77 -4.69 12.02 -3.73
CA ARG A 77 -5.67 11.01 -4.12
C ARG A 77 -6.98 11.67 -4.49
N LEU A 78 -7.65 11.14 -5.50
CA LEU A 78 -9.04 11.42 -5.79
C LEU A 78 -9.80 10.10 -5.73
N GLU A 79 -10.79 10.06 -4.85
CA GLU A 79 -11.63 8.91 -4.61
C GLU A 79 -13.07 9.20 -5.04
N TYR A 80 -13.71 8.28 -5.73
CA TYR A 80 -15.13 8.34 -6.07
C TYR A 80 -15.88 7.25 -5.32
N ASN A 81 -16.65 7.64 -4.30
CA ASN A 81 -17.34 6.76 -3.36
C ASN A 81 -18.75 7.28 -3.07
N HIS A 82 -19.77 6.58 -3.55
CA HIS A 82 -21.18 6.96 -3.37
C HIS A 82 -21.68 6.88 -1.93
N GLY A 83 -20.91 6.30 -1.00
CA GLY A 83 -21.22 6.29 0.42
C GLY A 83 -21.01 7.64 1.11
N TYR A 84 -20.34 8.60 0.45
CA TYR A 84 -20.14 9.96 0.97
C TYR A 84 -21.20 10.94 0.46
N ALA A 85 -21.47 11.99 1.24
CA ALA A 85 -22.39 13.07 0.85
C ALA A 85 -21.97 13.76 -0.46
N ALA A 86 -20.67 13.96 -0.66
CA ALA A 86 -20.09 14.29 -1.96
C ALA A 86 -19.31 13.06 -2.47
N PRO A 87 -19.70 12.43 -3.59
CA PRO A 87 -19.08 11.18 -4.02
C PRO A 87 -17.61 11.32 -4.38
N ALA A 88 -17.22 12.44 -4.99
CA ALA A 88 -15.83 12.75 -5.30
C ALA A 88 -15.15 13.38 -4.09
N GLN A 89 -14.16 12.68 -3.54
CA GLN A 89 -13.39 13.11 -2.37
C GLN A 89 -11.91 13.18 -2.70
N PRO A 90 -11.34 14.40 -2.82
CA PRO A 90 -9.91 14.56 -2.88
C PRO A 90 -9.28 14.36 -1.49
N ALA A 91 -8.06 13.85 -1.47
CA ALA A 91 -7.26 13.67 -0.28
C ALA A 91 -5.79 14.00 -0.56
N VAL A 92 -5.09 14.43 0.48
CA VAL A 92 -3.64 14.62 0.47
C VAL A 92 -3.02 13.82 1.59
N GLY A 93 -1.80 13.34 1.39
CA GLY A 93 -1.20 12.41 2.33
C GLY A 93 0.31 12.36 2.29
N LEU A 94 0.82 11.52 3.16
CA LEU A 94 2.23 11.16 3.24
C LEU A 94 2.33 9.64 3.20
N ARG A 95 3.30 9.13 2.45
CA ARG A 95 3.68 7.72 2.41
C ARG A 95 5.16 7.62 2.67
N ALA A 96 5.55 6.90 3.71
CA ALA A 96 6.94 6.64 4.04
C ALA A 96 7.17 5.14 4.15
N GLY A 97 8.34 4.68 3.71
CA GLY A 97 8.67 3.28 3.80
C GLY A 97 10.16 3.02 3.94
N LEU A 98 10.45 1.86 4.51
CA LEU A 98 11.77 1.36 4.83
C LEU A 98 11.91 -0.05 4.25
N LEU A 99 12.97 -0.26 3.47
CA LEU A 99 13.34 -1.54 2.91
C LEU A 99 14.71 -1.91 3.49
N LEU A 100 14.76 -2.99 4.25
CA LEU A 100 15.98 -3.50 4.85
C LEU A 100 16.34 -4.84 4.23
N ASN A 101 17.59 -4.99 3.83
CA ASN A 101 18.19 -6.23 3.40
C ASN A 101 19.25 -6.65 4.42
N ALA A 102 19.06 -7.80 5.04
CA ALA A 102 19.95 -8.38 6.02
C ALA A 102 20.31 -9.83 5.63
N GLY A 103 20.80 -10.01 4.40
CA GLY A 103 21.26 -11.33 3.91
C GLY A 103 20.10 -12.27 3.60
N PRO A 104 19.87 -13.34 4.39
CA PRO A 104 18.72 -14.23 4.21
C PRO A 104 17.37 -13.58 4.55
N LEU A 105 17.37 -12.39 5.16
CA LEU A 105 16.17 -11.70 5.60
C LEU A 105 15.98 -10.38 4.81
N THR A 106 14.81 -10.19 4.24
CA THR A 106 14.37 -8.88 3.72
C THR A 106 13.17 -8.41 4.53
N PHE A 107 13.16 -7.15 4.92
CA PHE A 107 12.05 -6.52 5.64
C PHE A 107 11.57 -5.29 4.89
N ASN A 108 10.25 -5.13 4.81
CA ASN A 108 9.60 -3.96 4.24
C ASN A 108 8.60 -3.38 5.24
N GLY A 109 8.79 -2.13 5.65
CA GLY A 109 7.83 -1.38 6.44
C GLY A 109 7.30 -0.20 5.65
N GLU A 110 6.01 0.02 5.67
CA GLU A 110 5.37 1.19 5.05
C GLU A 110 4.30 1.76 5.99
N VAL A 111 4.27 3.08 6.09
CA VAL A 111 3.19 3.83 6.69
C VAL A 111 2.67 4.86 5.70
N ALA A 112 1.36 4.92 5.55
CA ALA A 112 0.70 5.93 4.74
C ALA A 112 -0.45 6.56 5.55
N THR A 113 -0.57 7.88 5.47
CA THR A 113 -1.67 8.62 6.07
C THR A 113 -2.23 9.60 5.05
N GLU A 114 -3.55 9.63 4.92
CA GLU A 114 -4.28 10.45 3.96
C GLU A 114 -5.39 11.22 4.69
N LYS A 115 -5.48 12.51 4.43
CA LYS A 115 -6.54 13.39 4.93
C LYS A 115 -7.46 13.75 3.78
N PHE A 116 -8.72 13.33 3.87
CA PHE A 116 -9.76 13.61 2.88
C PHE A 116 -10.41 14.97 3.15
N ALA A 117 -10.93 15.61 2.10
CA ALA A 117 -11.61 16.90 2.19
C ALA A 117 -12.88 16.88 3.06
N ASN A 118 -13.55 15.72 3.16
CA ASN A 118 -14.67 15.50 4.08
C ASN A 118 -14.27 15.38 5.57
N GLY A 119 -12.98 15.48 5.89
CA GLY A 119 -12.47 15.38 7.26
C GLY A 119 -12.08 13.97 7.71
N GLU A 120 -12.31 12.94 6.90
CA GLU A 120 -11.86 11.57 7.19
C GLU A 120 -10.33 11.49 7.14
N THR A 121 -9.74 10.78 8.10
CA THR A 121 -8.30 10.47 8.07
C THR A 121 -8.14 8.96 7.94
N ARG A 122 -7.46 8.50 6.88
CA ARG A 122 -7.14 7.09 6.71
C ARG A 122 -5.66 6.87 6.94
N THR A 123 -5.34 5.87 7.76
CA THR A 123 -3.96 5.46 8.01
C THR A 123 -3.81 3.99 7.71
N ARG A 124 -2.76 3.65 6.98
CA ARG A 124 -2.37 2.29 6.62
C ARG A 124 -0.95 2.05 7.09
N VAL A 125 -0.74 0.91 7.73
CA VAL A 125 0.59 0.40 8.08
C VAL A 125 0.72 -0.99 7.46
N VAL A 126 1.80 -1.22 6.73
CA VAL A 126 2.14 -2.52 6.14
C VAL A 126 3.51 -2.90 6.62
N LEU A 127 3.63 -4.05 7.27
CA LEU A 127 4.90 -4.64 7.67
C LEU A 127 5.00 -5.99 6.98
N GLY A 128 6.06 -6.21 6.23
CA GLY A 128 6.33 -7.45 5.57
C GLY A 128 7.73 -7.94 5.87
N ASN A 129 7.88 -9.24 5.82
CA ASN A 129 9.15 -9.91 6.00
C ASN A 129 9.25 -11.10 5.05
N ASN A 130 10.44 -11.32 4.50
CA ASN A 130 10.75 -12.47 3.68
C ASN A 130 12.06 -13.10 4.18
N LEU A 131 11.98 -14.33 4.65
CA LEU A 131 13.09 -15.10 5.20
C LEU A 131 13.38 -16.30 4.30
N TYR A 132 14.58 -16.34 3.73
CA TYR A 132 15.11 -17.50 3.02
C TYR A 132 15.72 -18.47 4.03
N LEU A 133 15.04 -19.58 4.32
CA LEU A 133 15.53 -20.63 5.22
C LEU A 133 16.57 -21.52 4.54
N SER A 134 16.41 -21.76 3.24
CA SER A 134 17.33 -22.51 2.39
C SER A 134 17.25 -22.00 0.94
N ARG A 135 18.06 -22.56 0.02
CA ARG A 135 17.94 -22.24 -1.42
C ARG A 135 16.57 -22.59 -2.01
N GLN A 136 15.81 -23.46 -1.34
CA GLN A 136 14.50 -23.95 -1.77
C GLN A 136 13.33 -23.48 -0.91
N GLN A 137 13.57 -22.77 0.21
CA GLN A 137 12.53 -22.45 1.19
C GLN A 137 12.51 -20.96 1.50
N ALA A 138 11.35 -20.34 1.29
CA ALA A 138 11.10 -18.95 1.68
C ALA A 138 9.84 -18.85 2.54
N LEU A 139 9.93 -18.11 3.64
CA LEU A 139 8.82 -17.76 4.50
C LEU A 139 8.52 -16.28 4.34
N HIS A 140 7.28 -15.97 3.96
CA HIS A 140 6.78 -14.62 3.84
C HIS A 140 5.70 -14.36 4.87
N LEU A 141 5.88 -13.30 5.65
CA LEU A 141 4.91 -12.81 6.62
C LEU A 141 4.53 -11.38 6.24
N GLU A 142 3.25 -11.08 6.20
CA GLU A 142 2.72 -9.75 5.96
C GLU A 142 1.68 -9.41 7.05
N LEU A 143 1.85 -8.27 7.69
CA LEU A 143 0.91 -7.68 8.62
C LEU A 143 0.44 -6.36 8.02
N GLN A 144 -0.86 -6.22 7.85
CA GLN A 144 -1.47 -4.99 7.38
C GLN A 144 -2.47 -4.49 8.41
N TRP A 145 -2.29 -3.26 8.84
CA TRP A 145 -3.24 -2.55 9.70
C TRP A 145 -3.83 -1.36 8.94
N ARG A 146 -5.15 -1.21 8.99
CA ARG A 146 -5.87 -0.07 8.41
C ARG A 146 -6.82 0.51 9.45
N ASN A 147 -6.75 1.83 9.60
CA ASN A 147 -7.81 2.55 10.29
C ASN A 147 -9.00 2.72 9.32
N GLN A 148 -10.05 1.94 9.55
CA GLN A 148 -11.35 2.06 8.89
C GLN A 148 -12.41 2.21 9.98
N GLN A 149 -13.47 2.99 9.73
CA GLN A 149 -14.62 3.04 10.63
C GLN A 149 -15.69 2.04 10.19
N PRO A 150 -16.48 1.45 11.11
CA PRO A 150 -16.48 1.66 12.56
C PRO A 150 -15.39 0.86 13.33
N GLU A 151 -14.69 -0.08 12.68
CA GLU A 151 -13.67 -0.92 13.31
C GLU A 151 -12.35 -0.94 12.53
N HIS A 152 -11.23 -0.84 13.26
CA HIS A 152 -9.89 -1.03 12.70
C HIS A 152 -9.75 -2.43 12.10
N LYS A 153 -9.36 -2.52 10.83
CA LYS A 153 -9.09 -3.81 10.19
C LYS A 153 -7.62 -4.17 10.30
N THR A 154 -7.34 -5.27 11.00
CA THR A 154 -6.02 -5.91 11.02
C THR A 154 -6.08 -7.17 10.16
N ALA A 155 -5.19 -7.29 9.19
CA ALA A 155 -5.03 -8.48 8.37
C ALA A 155 -3.63 -9.05 8.59
N ILE A 156 -3.55 -10.37 8.76
CA ILE A 156 -2.30 -11.12 8.91
C ILE A 156 -2.26 -12.14 7.78
N GLY A 157 -1.22 -12.07 6.95
CA GLY A 157 -0.93 -13.01 5.89
C GLY A 157 0.34 -13.79 6.19
N LEU A 158 0.27 -15.12 6.11
CA LEU A 158 1.42 -16.00 6.17
C LEU A 158 1.48 -16.82 4.88
N ARG A 159 2.63 -16.82 4.21
CA ARG A 159 2.85 -17.60 2.98
C ARG A 159 4.17 -18.34 3.09
N TYR A 160 4.13 -19.64 2.85
CA TYR A 160 5.31 -20.49 2.75
C TYR A 160 5.48 -20.93 1.30
N GLN A 161 6.70 -20.79 0.77
CA GLN A 161 7.04 -21.16 -0.60
C GLN A 161 8.18 -22.18 -0.59
N TYR A 162 7.96 -23.27 -1.32
CA TYR A 162 8.94 -24.32 -1.55
C TYR A 162 9.23 -24.41 -3.05
N TYR A 163 10.48 -24.22 -3.45
CA TYR A 163 10.95 -24.32 -4.83
C TYR A 163 11.65 -25.67 -5.04
N TYR A 164 11.26 -26.41 -6.08
CA TYR A 164 11.85 -27.70 -6.45
C TYR A 164 12.89 -27.56 -7.57
#